data_AF-B7IFP0-F1
#
_entry.id   AF-B7IFP0-F1
#
_cell.length_a   1.000
_cell.length_b   1.000
_cell.length_c   1.000
_cell.angle_alpha   90.00
_cell.angle_beta   90.00
_cell.angle_gamma   90.00
#
_symmetry.space_group_name_H-M   'P 1'
#
loop_
_entity.id
_entity.type
_entity.pdbx_description
1 polymer ?
#
loop_
_entity_poly.entity_id
_entity_poly.type
_entity_poly.pdbx_seq_one_letter_code
_entity_poly.pdbx_strand_id
1 'polypeptide(L)'
;MKLMITCTAGLEGATALELKNLGYKIVDSQSGRIYIEGDLKDIPRLNLFLRTAERVYIVLVQDRVETFDELYNVIYSVNWEEFVDGKVLISDVSVRNSKLSAKGAIVSVCYAAINKKILRKTNNIYPIRLIIKNNILQVLLDTTGKDALSKRGYRLKTSKAPLRETIAAALVLLSRWDKKSSLIDPFCGSGTILIEAALYKENVPPSFLRYFVSEKWSILKDYWPERKKYKVNVDNLFGFDIDKEVLKVAQENEKRANINGIIYENIDFNNLKKFENCWVVTNPPYGERLKNDINFSKLWDIFVDSKIYILSPDSNFERLVQKKARKKIRFQNSGIWVWLYMFY
;
A
#
# COMPACT_ATOMS: atom_id res chain seq x y z
N MET A 1 9.56 19.69 -7.24
CA MET A 1 8.14 19.88 -6.82
C MET A 1 7.82 19.06 -5.58
N LYS A 2 6.71 19.34 -4.88
CA LYS A 2 6.27 18.56 -3.71
C LYS A 2 5.34 17.43 -4.14
N LEU A 3 5.69 16.20 -3.75
CA LEU A 3 4.86 15.01 -3.95
C LEU A 3 4.31 14.52 -2.62
N MET A 4 3.09 14.01 -2.62
CA MET A 4 2.47 13.37 -1.47
C MET A 4 2.19 11.90 -1.77
N ILE A 5 2.71 11.03 -0.93
CA ILE A 5 2.53 9.58 -0.99
C ILE A 5 1.63 9.18 0.18
N THR A 6 0.47 8.61 -0.12
CA THR A 6 -0.40 8.05 0.93
C THR A 6 -0.02 6.61 1.24
N CYS A 7 -0.17 6.18 2.48
CA CYS A 7 0.07 4.80 2.93
C CYS A 7 -0.92 4.43 4.05
N THR A 8 -0.87 3.19 4.53
CA THR A 8 -1.67 2.77 5.69
C THR A 8 -1.18 3.51 6.94
N ALA A 9 -2.09 4.20 7.63
CA ALA A 9 -1.77 4.91 8.87
C ALA A 9 -1.23 3.94 9.94
N GLY A 10 -0.10 4.27 10.56
CA GLY A 10 0.67 3.40 11.45
C GLY A 10 1.79 2.61 10.75
N LEU A 11 1.78 2.52 9.41
CA LEU A 11 2.81 1.87 8.60
C LEU A 11 3.64 2.86 7.76
N GLU A 12 3.60 4.15 8.08
CA GLU A 12 4.38 5.20 7.41
C GLU A 12 5.89 4.87 7.44
N GLY A 13 6.37 4.23 8.51
CA GLY A 13 7.76 3.80 8.64
C GLY A 13 8.22 2.85 7.51
N ALA A 14 7.32 2.02 6.98
CA ALA A 14 7.63 1.14 5.86
C ALA A 14 7.81 1.93 4.55
N THR A 15 6.85 2.83 4.25
CA THR A 15 6.93 3.70 3.07
C THR A 15 8.09 4.68 3.14
N ALA A 16 8.41 5.18 4.33
CA ALA A 16 9.57 6.03 4.57
C ALA A 16 10.89 5.30 4.26
N LEU A 17 11.02 4.05 4.70
CA LEU A 17 12.18 3.21 4.41
C LEU A 17 12.32 2.95 2.91
N GLU A 18 11.21 2.65 2.24
CA GLU A 18 11.18 2.42 0.79
C GLU A 18 11.62 3.67 0.00
N LEU A 19 11.05 4.84 0.33
CA LEU A 19 11.41 6.11 -0.30
C LEU A 19 12.89 6.46 -0.11
N LYS A 20 13.43 6.26 1.10
CA LYS A 20 14.85 6.47 1.38
C LYS A 20 15.74 5.54 0.55
N ASN A 21 15.37 4.26 0.43
CA ASN A 21 16.11 3.29 -0.39
C ASN A 21 16.07 3.62 -1.89
N LEU A 22 15.04 4.33 -2.34
CA LEU A 22 14.94 4.85 -3.72
C LEU A 22 15.73 6.16 -3.93
N GLY A 23 16.27 6.76 -2.87
CA GLY A 23 17.07 7.99 -2.91
C GLY A 23 16.27 9.27 -2.62
N TYR A 24 15.01 9.19 -2.19
CA TYR A 24 14.19 10.38 -1.93
C TYR A 24 14.37 10.90 -0.51
N LYS A 25 14.47 12.22 -0.38
CA LYS A 25 14.45 12.92 0.90
C LYS A 25 13.01 13.14 1.36
N ILE A 26 12.71 12.72 2.57
CA ILE A 26 11.42 12.98 3.21
C ILE A 26 11.43 14.40 3.76
N VAL A 27 10.46 15.20 3.33
CA VAL A 27 10.26 16.59 3.76
C VAL A 27 9.38 16.62 5.01
N ASP A 28 8.33 15.81 5.04
CA ASP A 28 7.38 15.73 6.15
C ASP A 28 6.72 14.36 6.19
N SER A 29 6.28 13.92 7.37
CA SER A 29 5.51 12.69 7.55
C SER A 29 4.38 12.92 8.54
N GLN A 30 3.18 12.61 8.11
CA GLN A 30 1.94 12.71 8.89
C GLN A 30 1.22 11.37 8.86
N SER A 31 0.21 11.22 9.71
CA SER A 31 -0.58 9.97 9.73
C SER A 31 -1.16 9.64 8.35
N GLY A 32 -0.75 8.50 7.81
CA GLY A 32 -1.10 7.95 6.49
C GLY A 32 -0.48 8.67 5.29
N ARG A 33 0.48 9.59 5.47
CA ARG A 33 1.00 10.45 4.39
C ARG A 33 2.48 10.78 4.58
N ILE A 34 3.23 10.71 3.49
CA ILE A 34 4.63 11.13 3.44
C ILE A 34 4.78 12.14 2.31
N TYR A 35 5.52 13.22 2.58
CA TYR A 35 5.83 14.24 1.61
C TYR A 35 7.31 14.16 1.26
N ILE A 36 7.60 14.24 -0.03
CA ILE A 36 8.96 14.28 -0.58
C ILE A 36 9.10 15.43 -1.56
N GLU A 37 10.34 15.79 -1.85
CA GLU A 37 10.70 16.54 -3.05
C GLU A 37 11.03 15.57 -4.19
N GLY A 38 10.56 15.88 -5.39
CA GLY A 38 10.84 15.13 -6.62
C GLY A 38 10.46 15.92 -7.87
N ASP A 39 10.67 15.32 -9.03
CA ASP A 39 10.41 15.89 -10.35
C ASP A 39 9.34 15.09 -11.11
N LEU A 40 8.90 15.58 -12.28
CA LEU A 40 7.90 14.87 -13.11
C LEU A 40 8.39 13.46 -13.48
N LYS A 41 9.68 13.33 -13.81
CA LYS A 41 10.34 12.06 -14.15
C LYS A 41 10.30 11.01 -13.03
N ASP A 42 10.09 11.42 -11.78
CA ASP A 42 10.01 10.51 -10.63
C ASP A 42 8.65 9.82 -10.54
N ILE A 43 7.60 10.43 -11.11
CA ILE A 43 6.20 9.95 -10.96
C ILE A 43 6.02 8.52 -11.51
N PRO A 44 6.50 8.17 -12.72
CA PRO A 44 6.43 6.79 -13.21
C PRO A 44 7.15 5.82 -12.28
N ARG A 45 8.36 6.17 -11.81
CA ARG A 45 9.15 5.33 -10.92
C ARG A 45 8.43 5.10 -9.59
N LEU A 46 7.90 6.15 -8.97
CA LEU A 46 7.17 6.04 -7.70
C LEU A 46 5.90 5.18 -7.83
N ASN A 47 5.12 5.35 -8.91
CA ASN A 47 3.92 4.54 -9.14
C ASN A 47 4.23 3.06 -9.41
N LEU A 48 5.33 2.78 -10.13
CA LEU A 48 5.73 1.42 -10.47
C LEU A 48 6.36 0.69 -9.29
N PHE A 49 7.25 1.34 -8.53
CA PHE A 49 8.13 0.70 -7.57
C PHE A 49 7.67 0.74 -6.12
N LEU A 50 6.80 1.69 -5.72
CA LEU A 50 6.33 1.73 -4.33
C LEU A 50 5.41 0.53 -4.02
N ARG A 51 5.87 -0.32 -3.10
CA ARG A 51 5.19 -1.53 -2.61
C ARG A 51 4.30 -1.25 -1.42
N THR A 52 4.65 -0.26 -0.60
CA THR A 52 3.96 0.00 0.67
C THR A 52 2.99 1.19 0.60
N ALA A 53 3.11 2.02 -0.44
CA ALA A 53 2.24 3.17 -0.68
C ALA A 53 0.90 2.77 -1.30
N GLU A 54 -0.13 3.55 -1.02
CA GLU A 54 -1.46 3.45 -1.61
C GLU A 54 -1.61 4.28 -2.89
N ARG A 55 -1.03 5.49 -2.96
CA ARG A 55 -1.19 6.43 -4.09
C ARG A 55 -0.07 7.47 -4.10
N VAL A 56 0.22 8.03 -5.28
CA VAL A 56 1.19 9.11 -5.51
C VAL A 56 0.47 10.34 -6.07
N TYR A 57 0.65 11.48 -5.41
CA TYR A 57 0.03 12.75 -5.77
C TYR A 57 1.06 13.84 -6.04
N ILE A 58 0.78 14.72 -7.00
CA ILE A 58 1.42 16.04 -7.09
C ILE A 58 0.63 17.01 -6.21
N VAL A 59 1.32 17.77 -5.35
CA VAL A 59 0.67 18.84 -4.56
C VAL A 59 0.66 20.11 -5.40
N LEU A 60 -0.51 20.49 -5.92
CA LEU A 60 -0.66 21.67 -6.79
C LEU A 60 -0.68 22.97 -6.01
N VAL A 61 -1.35 22.98 -4.85
CA VAL A 61 -1.35 24.12 -3.92
C VAL A 61 -1.67 23.64 -2.51
N GLN A 62 -1.14 24.36 -1.52
CA GLN A 62 -1.50 24.22 -0.12
C GLN A 62 -1.66 25.62 0.48
N ASP A 63 -2.86 25.97 0.91
CA ASP A 63 -3.15 27.31 1.45
C ASP A 63 -4.29 27.28 2.49
N ARG A 64 -4.43 28.35 3.25
CA ARG A 64 -5.52 28.52 4.22
C ARG A 64 -6.78 28.98 3.51
N VAL A 65 -7.91 28.34 3.83
CA VAL A 65 -9.24 28.71 3.34
C VAL A 65 -10.27 28.57 4.47
N GLU A 66 -11.01 29.64 4.70
CA GLU A 66 -12.05 29.77 5.70
C GLU A 66 -13.41 30.12 5.09
N THR A 67 -13.41 30.72 3.89
CA THR A 67 -14.61 31.11 3.13
C THR A 67 -14.63 30.51 1.72
N PHE A 68 -15.80 30.50 1.07
CA PHE A 68 -15.92 30.00 -0.31
C PHE A 68 -15.24 30.91 -1.33
N ASP A 69 -15.17 32.21 -1.07
CA ASP A 69 -14.45 33.16 -1.93
C ASP A 69 -12.94 32.93 -1.85
N GLU A 70 -12.39 32.69 -0.65
CA GLU A 70 -10.99 32.29 -0.48
C GLU A 70 -10.70 30.96 -1.20
N LEU A 71 -11.59 29.97 -1.05
CA LEU A 71 -11.48 28.71 -1.80
C LEU A 71 -11.44 28.96 -3.31
N TYR A 72 -12.35 29.78 -3.84
CA TYR A 72 -12.37 30.12 -5.26
C TYR A 72 -11.05 30.74 -5.69
N ASN A 73 -10.55 31.75 -4.96
CA ASN A 73 -9.33 32.47 -5.27
C ASN A 73 -8.11 31.55 -5.26
N VAL A 74 -7.98 30.68 -4.25
CA VAL A 74 -6.86 29.71 -4.17
C VAL A 74 -6.92 28.74 -5.35
N ILE A 75 -8.09 28.16 -5.66
CA ILE A 75 -8.24 27.25 -6.80
C ILE A 75 -7.95 27.97 -8.13
N TYR A 76 -8.39 29.21 -8.27
CA TYR A 76 -8.15 30.03 -9.46
C TYR A 76 -6.67 30.40 -9.64
N SER A 77 -5.91 30.52 -8.54
CA SER A 77 -4.48 30.86 -8.57
C SER A 77 -3.57 29.73 -9.06
N VAL A 78 -4.05 28.48 -9.06
CA VAL A 78 -3.25 27.33 -9.51
C VAL A 78 -2.94 27.44 -11.01
N ASN A 79 -1.68 27.20 -11.38
CA ASN A 79 -1.21 27.14 -12.77
C ASN A 79 -1.68 25.84 -13.45
N TRP A 80 -2.99 25.70 -13.65
CA TRP A 80 -3.60 24.46 -14.15
C TRP A 80 -3.02 23.98 -15.48
N GLU A 81 -2.74 24.90 -16.40
CA GLU A 81 -2.25 24.58 -17.74
C GLU A 81 -0.85 23.96 -17.76
N GLU A 82 -0.07 24.13 -16.69
CA GLU A 82 1.23 23.47 -16.52
C GLU A 82 1.09 21.96 -16.31
N PHE A 83 -0.03 21.52 -15.71
CA PHE A 83 -0.22 20.12 -15.31
C PHE A 83 -1.38 19.42 -16.04
N VAL A 84 -2.36 20.17 -16.53
CA VAL A 84 -3.64 19.65 -17.00
C VAL A 84 -3.97 20.21 -18.38
N ASP A 85 -4.15 19.30 -19.33
CA ASP A 85 -4.58 19.61 -20.70
C ASP A 85 -5.92 18.95 -21.08
N GLY A 86 -6.64 18.40 -20.11
CA GLY A 86 -7.84 17.59 -20.33
C GLY A 86 -8.93 17.78 -19.28
N LYS A 87 -9.72 16.73 -19.02
CA LYS A 87 -10.85 16.78 -18.11
C LYS A 87 -10.41 16.61 -16.66
N VAL A 88 -10.60 17.63 -15.83
CA VAL A 88 -10.48 17.52 -14.38
C VAL A 88 -11.68 16.76 -13.80
N LEU A 89 -11.39 15.82 -12.89
CA LEU A 89 -12.38 15.08 -12.12
C LEU A 89 -12.08 15.22 -10.63
N ILE A 90 -12.91 15.94 -9.88
CA ILE A 90 -12.79 15.96 -8.40
C ILE A 90 -13.29 14.61 -7.86
N SER A 91 -12.34 13.74 -7.51
CA SER A 91 -12.54 12.33 -7.18
C SER A 91 -12.83 12.06 -5.70
N ASP A 92 -12.32 12.90 -4.80
CA ASP A 92 -12.52 12.81 -3.36
C ASP A 92 -12.37 14.18 -2.71
N VAL A 93 -13.21 14.45 -1.71
CA VAL A 93 -13.14 15.63 -0.85
C VAL A 93 -13.18 15.18 0.60
N SER A 94 -12.06 15.39 1.30
CA SER A 94 -11.94 15.11 2.72
C SER A 94 -11.91 16.42 3.49
N VAL A 95 -12.81 16.56 4.46
CA VAL A 95 -12.87 17.74 5.34
C VAL A 95 -12.80 17.27 6.77
N ARG A 96 -11.94 17.88 7.59
CA ARG A 96 -11.84 17.66 9.03
C ARG A 96 -11.55 18.98 9.75
N ASN A 97 -12.23 19.24 10.85
CA ASN A 97 -11.97 20.39 11.74
C ASN A 97 -11.79 21.71 10.97
N SER A 98 -12.71 22.05 10.07
CA SER A 98 -12.58 23.23 9.21
C SER A 98 -13.92 23.96 9.07
N LYS A 99 -13.87 25.28 8.83
CA LYS A 99 -15.05 26.13 8.63
C LYS A 99 -15.86 25.72 7.40
N LEU A 100 -15.17 25.48 6.28
CA LEU A 100 -15.78 24.89 5.09
C LEU A 100 -16.07 23.41 5.32
N SER A 101 -17.33 22.99 5.23
CA SER A 101 -17.75 21.60 5.50
C SER A 101 -18.67 21.00 4.44
N ALA A 102 -19.42 21.83 3.70
CA ALA A 102 -20.35 21.38 2.67
C ALA A 102 -19.61 20.91 1.41
N LYS A 103 -19.29 19.61 1.34
CA LYS A 103 -18.51 19.00 0.24
C LYS A 103 -19.07 19.30 -1.15
N GLY A 104 -20.39 19.27 -1.32
CA GLY A 104 -21.04 19.60 -2.60
C GLY A 104 -20.75 21.03 -3.06
N ALA A 105 -20.87 22.00 -2.16
CA ALA A 105 -20.55 23.40 -2.44
C ALA A 105 -19.05 23.59 -2.73
N ILE A 106 -18.16 22.94 -1.97
CA ILE A 106 -16.71 22.95 -2.23
C ILE A 106 -16.42 22.47 -3.66
N VAL A 107 -17.01 21.36 -4.07
CA VAL A 107 -16.85 20.80 -5.42
C VAL A 107 -17.34 21.78 -6.48
N SER A 108 -18.53 22.37 -6.30
CA SER A 108 -19.10 23.35 -7.25
C SER A 108 -18.20 24.58 -7.41
N VAL A 109 -17.72 25.15 -6.30
CA VAL A 109 -16.79 26.31 -6.31
C VAL A 109 -15.48 25.97 -7.02
N CYS A 110 -14.92 24.80 -6.74
CA CYS A 110 -13.69 24.36 -7.40
C CYS A 110 -13.89 24.22 -8.91
N TYR A 111 -14.98 23.59 -9.37
CA TYR A 111 -15.28 23.51 -10.81
C TYR A 111 -15.49 24.88 -11.45
N ALA A 112 -16.15 25.81 -10.76
CA ALA A 112 -16.35 27.17 -11.28
C ALA A 112 -15.01 27.89 -11.51
N ALA A 113 -14.05 27.75 -10.61
CA ALA A 113 -12.70 28.32 -10.75
C ALA A 113 -11.86 27.60 -11.83
N ILE A 114 -11.84 26.26 -11.80
CA ILE A 114 -11.05 25.43 -12.72
C ILE A 114 -11.48 25.63 -14.19
N ASN A 115 -12.79 25.64 -14.46
CA ASN A 115 -13.32 25.79 -15.81
C ASN A 115 -13.03 27.18 -16.43
N LYS A 116 -12.62 28.17 -15.62
CA LYS A 116 -12.15 29.48 -16.12
C LYS A 116 -10.68 29.48 -16.53
N LYS A 117 -9.90 28.46 -16.14
CA LYS A 117 -8.45 28.37 -16.38
C LYS A 117 -8.07 27.29 -17.40
N ILE A 118 -8.83 26.22 -17.51
CA ILE A 118 -8.43 25.06 -18.33
C ILE A 118 -9.02 25.14 -19.74
N LEU A 119 -8.14 25.21 -20.73
CA LEU A 119 -8.46 24.91 -22.12
C LEU A 119 -8.23 23.42 -22.39
N ARG A 120 -9.32 22.67 -22.61
CA ARG A 120 -9.25 21.22 -22.87
C ARG A 120 -8.69 20.97 -24.27
N LYS A 121 -7.49 20.39 -24.32
CA LYS A 121 -6.78 19.98 -25.56
C LYS A 121 -6.86 18.48 -25.79
N THR A 122 -7.10 17.69 -24.74
CA THR A 122 -7.16 16.24 -24.78
C THR A 122 -8.38 15.68 -24.04
N ASN A 123 -8.67 14.39 -24.26
CA ASN A 123 -9.68 13.63 -23.52
C ASN A 123 -9.11 12.94 -22.26
N ASN A 124 -7.86 13.23 -21.87
CA ASN A 124 -7.27 12.66 -20.67
C ASN A 124 -8.03 13.10 -19.42
N ILE A 125 -8.07 12.22 -18.43
CA ILE A 125 -8.69 12.51 -17.12
C ILE A 125 -7.60 12.84 -16.12
N TYR A 126 -7.82 13.91 -15.36
CA TYR A 126 -6.94 14.41 -14.31
C TYR A 126 -7.69 14.38 -12.98
N PRO A 127 -7.58 13.29 -12.20
CA PRO A 127 -8.31 13.18 -10.95
C PRO A 127 -7.68 14.08 -9.89
N ILE A 128 -8.52 14.91 -9.27
CA ILE A 128 -8.13 15.79 -8.17
C ILE A 128 -8.71 15.25 -6.87
N ARG A 129 -7.90 15.31 -5.82
CA ARG A 129 -8.32 15.10 -4.45
C ARG A 129 -8.16 16.40 -3.68
N LEU A 130 -9.21 16.77 -2.95
CA LEU A 130 -9.19 17.92 -2.07
C LEU A 130 -9.13 17.45 -0.62
N ILE A 131 -8.21 18.02 0.15
CA ILE A 131 -8.13 17.77 1.59
C ILE A 131 -8.15 19.11 2.29
N ILE A 132 -9.17 19.33 3.13
CA ILE A 132 -9.28 20.51 3.98
C ILE A 132 -9.19 20.03 5.44
N LYS A 133 -8.11 20.40 6.12
CA LYS A 133 -7.90 20.04 7.53
C LYS A 133 -7.42 21.26 8.30
N ASN A 134 -8.08 21.59 9.41
CA ASN A 134 -7.74 22.76 10.22
C ASN A 134 -7.67 24.05 9.37
N ASN A 135 -8.66 24.24 8.48
CA ASN A 135 -8.73 25.32 7.49
C ASN A 135 -7.58 25.37 6.47
N ILE A 136 -6.73 24.34 6.38
CA ILE A 136 -5.70 24.24 5.33
C ILE A 136 -6.21 23.33 4.22
N LEU A 137 -6.36 23.90 3.02
CA LEU A 137 -6.63 23.20 1.78
C LEU A 137 -5.34 22.62 1.18
N GLN A 138 -5.41 21.40 0.68
CA GLN A 138 -4.47 20.82 -0.26
C GLN A 138 -5.23 20.38 -1.52
N VAL A 139 -4.74 20.81 -2.68
CA VAL A 139 -5.20 20.35 -3.99
C VAL A 139 -4.19 19.37 -4.54
N LEU A 140 -4.62 18.14 -4.77
CA LEU A 140 -3.75 17.02 -5.07
C LEU A 140 -4.12 16.41 -6.42
N LEU A 141 -3.18 16.33 -7.34
CA LEU A 141 -3.35 15.66 -8.63
C LEU A 141 -2.94 14.19 -8.51
N ASP A 142 -3.90 13.28 -8.69
CA ASP A 142 -3.71 11.83 -8.54
C ASP A 142 -3.06 11.24 -9.79
N THR A 143 -1.80 10.81 -9.65
CA THR A 143 -1.04 10.21 -10.75
C THR A 143 -1.29 8.71 -10.89
N THR A 144 -1.90 8.09 -9.88
CA THR A 144 -2.11 6.64 -9.78
C THR A 144 -3.40 6.20 -10.50
N GLY A 145 -4.51 6.93 -10.34
CA GLY A 145 -5.75 6.71 -11.08
C GLY A 145 -6.86 6.02 -10.27
N LYS A 146 -7.73 5.24 -10.91
CA LYS A 146 -8.94 4.71 -10.24
C LYS A 146 -8.60 3.78 -9.08
N ASP A 147 -7.76 2.78 -9.32
CA ASP A 147 -7.38 1.79 -8.31
C ASP A 147 -6.19 2.26 -7.48
N ALA A 148 -6.21 2.03 -6.16
CA ALA A 148 -5.03 2.27 -5.32
C ALA A 148 -3.91 1.28 -5.69
N LEU A 149 -2.65 1.64 -5.43
CA LEU A 149 -1.46 0.82 -5.67
C LEU A 149 -1.56 -0.58 -5.07
N SER A 150 -2.31 -0.76 -3.97
CA SER A 150 -2.59 -2.09 -3.43
C SER A 150 -3.20 -3.05 -4.46
N LYS A 151 -3.90 -2.57 -5.48
CA LYS A 151 -4.43 -3.43 -6.56
C LYS A 151 -3.34 -3.70 -7.59
N ARG A 152 -2.48 -4.69 -7.35
CA ARG A 152 -1.35 -5.03 -8.23
C ARG A 152 -1.77 -5.63 -9.57
N GLY A 153 -2.92 -6.30 -9.61
CA GLY A 153 -3.49 -6.93 -10.82
C GLY A 153 -3.44 -8.46 -10.81
N TYR A 154 -2.60 -9.07 -9.96
CA TYR A 154 -2.50 -10.53 -9.88
C TYR A 154 -3.65 -11.17 -9.10
N ARG A 155 -4.25 -10.47 -8.13
CA ARG A 155 -5.20 -11.08 -7.20
C ARG A 155 -6.54 -11.42 -7.84
N LEU A 156 -6.98 -12.67 -7.70
CA LEU A 156 -8.35 -13.09 -7.98
C LEU A 156 -9.34 -12.56 -6.92
N LYS A 157 -10.57 -12.25 -7.34
CA LYS A 157 -11.64 -11.82 -6.42
C LYS A 157 -12.23 -13.05 -5.72
N THR A 158 -11.59 -13.52 -4.65
CA THR A 158 -11.90 -14.86 -4.11
C THR A 158 -12.20 -14.93 -2.62
N SER A 159 -12.10 -13.86 -1.82
CA SER A 159 -12.41 -13.96 -0.39
C SER A 159 -13.05 -12.72 0.24
N LYS A 160 -13.80 -12.96 1.32
CA LYS A 160 -14.20 -11.91 2.26
C LYS A 160 -12.92 -11.44 2.96
N ALA A 161 -12.52 -10.18 2.81
CA ALA A 161 -11.42 -9.52 3.54
C ALA A 161 -10.01 -10.17 3.49
N PRO A 162 -9.33 -10.20 2.33
CA PRO A 162 -7.90 -10.50 2.24
C PRO A 162 -7.02 -9.33 2.70
N LEU A 163 -5.83 -9.64 3.24
CA LEU A 163 -4.80 -8.64 3.57
C LEU A 163 -4.44 -7.84 2.31
N ARG A 164 -4.42 -6.50 2.40
CA ARG A 164 -4.01 -5.64 1.28
C ARG A 164 -2.54 -5.90 0.92
N GLU A 165 -2.24 -5.90 -0.37
CA GLU A 165 -0.92 -6.09 -0.94
C GLU A 165 0.10 -5.08 -0.37
N THR A 166 -0.32 -3.82 -0.18
CA THR A 166 0.49 -2.76 0.44
C THR A 166 0.85 -3.04 1.89
N ILE A 167 -0.08 -3.61 2.66
CA ILE A 167 0.18 -4.02 4.05
C ILE A 167 1.11 -5.23 4.04
N ALA A 168 0.85 -6.24 3.22
CA ALA A 168 1.69 -7.42 3.09
C ALA A 168 3.15 -7.06 2.76
N ALA A 169 3.36 -6.20 1.76
CA ALA A 169 4.68 -5.68 1.43
C ALA A 169 5.32 -4.89 2.58
N ALA A 170 4.53 -4.11 3.33
CA ALA A 170 5.03 -3.42 4.51
C ALA A 170 5.48 -4.39 5.60
N LEU A 171 4.79 -5.52 5.81
CA LEU A 171 5.23 -6.56 6.76
C LEU A 171 6.57 -7.16 6.34
N VAL A 172 6.73 -7.50 5.06
CA VAL A 172 7.99 -8.03 4.51
C VAL A 172 9.12 -7.01 4.65
N LEU A 173 8.87 -5.74 4.36
CA LEU A 173 9.89 -4.71 4.46
C LEU A 173 10.29 -4.43 5.93
N LEU A 174 9.31 -4.38 6.84
CA LEU A 174 9.54 -4.16 8.27
C LEU A 174 10.15 -5.38 8.97
N SER A 175 9.99 -6.59 8.41
CA SER A 175 10.64 -7.80 8.93
C SER A 175 12.15 -7.82 8.71
N ARG A 176 12.67 -6.90 7.89
CA ARG A 176 14.07 -6.83 7.48
C ARG A 176 14.58 -8.18 7.00
N TRP A 177 13.73 -8.90 6.26
CA TRP A 177 14.11 -10.17 5.66
C TRP A 177 15.34 -9.98 4.77
N ASP A 178 16.32 -10.86 4.94
CA ASP A 178 17.61 -10.80 4.27
C ASP A 178 17.56 -11.27 2.80
N LYS A 179 16.39 -11.75 2.35
CA LYS A 179 16.11 -12.30 1.00
C LYS A 179 16.83 -13.62 0.70
N LYS A 180 17.58 -14.16 1.64
CA LYS A 180 18.39 -15.37 1.50
C LYS A 180 17.81 -16.52 2.32
N SER A 181 17.57 -16.27 3.60
CA SER A 181 16.99 -17.22 4.54
C SER A 181 15.54 -17.53 4.18
N SER A 182 15.02 -18.66 4.64
CA SER A 182 13.63 -19.02 4.40
C SER A 182 12.66 -18.00 4.99
N LEU A 183 11.67 -17.58 4.21
CA LEU A 183 10.53 -16.81 4.70
C LEU A 183 9.29 -17.69 4.64
N ILE A 184 8.64 -17.86 5.80
CA ILE A 184 7.55 -18.77 6.02
C ILE A 184 6.30 -17.99 6.42
N ASP A 185 5.17 -18.30 5.78
CA ASP A 185 3.84 -17.84 6.19
C ASP A 185 2.98 -19.07 6.56
N PRO A 186 2.84 -19.41 7.86
CA PRO A 186 2.07 -20.58 8.30
C PRO A 186 0.55 -20.44 8.17
N PHE A 187 0.05 -19.25 7.76
CA PHE A 187 -1.36 -18.98 7.53
C PHE A 187 -1.50 -18.20 6.21
N CYS A 188 -0.91 -18.74 5.14
CA CYS A 188 -0.65 -17.97 3.93
C CYS A 188 -1.90 -17.54 3.18
N GLY A 189 -3.03 -18.22 3.40
CA GLY A 189 -4.28 -17.97 2.71
C GLY A 189 -4.05 -17.91 1.20
N SER A 190 -4.46 -16.80 0.60
CA SER A 190 -4.30 -16.53 -0.85
C SER A 190 -2.87 -16.18 -1.31
N GLY A 191 -1.85 -16.41 -0.49
CA GLY A 191 -0.42 -16.25 -0.84
C GLY A 191 0.11 -14.82 -0.88
N THR A 192 -0.62 -13.84 -0.33
CA THR A 192 -0.31 -12.41 -0.54
C THR A 192 1.05 -12.01 -0.01
N ILE A 193 1.41 -12.42 1.22
CA ILE A 193 2.69 -12.06 1.84
C ILE A 193 3.85 -12.64 1.03
N LEU A 194 3.73 -13.90 0.61
CA LEU A 194 4.77 -14.60 -0.15
C LEU A 194 4.94 -14.04 -1.57
N ILE A 195 3.85 -13.67 -2.24
CA ILE A 195 3.90 -13.00 -3.56
C ILE A 195 4.62 -11.65 -3.46
N GLU A 196 4.28 -10.82 -2.46
CA GLU A 196 4.97 -9.54 -2.25
C GLU A 196 6.44 -9.74 -1.84
N ALA A 197 6.75 -10.79 -1.08
CA ALA A 197 8.13 -11.18 -0.74
C ALA A 197 8.93 -11.58 -1.98
N ALA A 198 8.34 -12.37 -2.89
CA ALA A 198 8.99 -12.77 -4.13
C ALA A 198 9.30 -11.57 -5.03
N LEU A 199 8.34 -10.65 -5.19
CA LEU A 199 8.54 -9.41 -5.94
C LEU A 199 9.61 -8.51 -5.31
N TYR A 200 9.69 -8.49 -3.97
CA TYR A 200 10.69 -7.73 -3.23
C TYR A 200 12.10 -8.35 -3.33
N LYS A 201 12.19 -9.68 -3.31
CA LYS A 201 13.44 -10.43 -3.46
C LYS A 201 14.09 -10.12 -4.80
N GLU A 202 13.35 -10.25 -5.89
CA GLU A 202 13.84 -10.03 -7.27
C GLU A 202 13.81 -8.56 -7.72
N ASN A 203 13.51 -7.62 -6.83
CA ASN A 203 13.41 -6.18 -7.13
C ASN A 203 12.49 -5.85 -8.33
N VAL A 204 11.45 -6.66 -8.54
CA VAL A 204 10.47 -6.45 -9.61
C VAL A 204 9.47 -5.37 -9.17
N PRO A 205 9.12 -4.38 -10.03
CA PRO A 205 8.15 -3.35 -9.68
C PRO A 205 6.80 -3.99 -9.36
N PRO A 206 6.21 -3.82 -8.17
CA PRO A 206 4.99 -4.52 -7.78
C PRO A 206 3.78 -4.20 -8.67
N SER A 207 3.77 -3.04 -9.30
CA SER A 207 2.64 -2.56 -10.12
C SER A 207 2.81 -2.79 -11.62
N PHE A 208 3.67 -3.72 -12.06
CA PHE A 208 3.99 -3.89 -13.48
C PHE A 208 2.81 -4.42 -14.33
N LEU A 209 1.82 -5.08 -13.72
CA LEU A 209 0.66 -5.67 -14.41
C LEU A 209 -0.50 -4.70 -14.67
N ARG A 210 -0.43 -3.47 -14.17
CA ARG A 210 -1.55 -2.51 -14.22
C ARG A 210 -1.21 -1.25 -15.01
N TYR A 211 -2.24 -0.43 -15.18
CA TYR A 211 -2.16 0.87 -15.84
C TYR A 211 -2.38 1.99 -14.82
N PHE A 212 -1.85 3.17 -15.13
CA PHE A 212 -1.97 4.39 -14.37
C PHE A 212 -2.63 5.47 -15.21
N VAL A 213 -3.40 6.35 -14.55
CA VAL A 213 -4.11 7.44 -15.24
C VAL A 213 -3.14 8.40 -15.92
N SER A 214 -1.94 8.57 -15.35
CA SER A 214 -0.94 9.53 -15.80
C SER A 214 -0.04 9.04 -16.94
N GLU A 215 -0.18 7.79 -17.40
CA GLU A 215 0.59 7.23 -18.52
C GLU A 215 0.44 8.05 -19.81
N LYS A 216 -0.74 8.64 -20.02
CA LYS A 216 -1.07 9.35 -21.27
C LYS A 216 -1.03 10.87 -21.14
N TRP A 217 -0.69 11.40 -19.96
CA TRP A 217 -0.63 12.86 -19.75
C TRP A 217 0.53 13.44 -20.53
N SER A 218 0.31 14.56 -21.23
CA SER A 218 1.35 15.16 -22.10
C SER A 218 2.64 15.48 -21.36
N ILE A 219 2.54 15.85 -20.07
CA ILE A 219 3.67 16.17 -19.19
C ILE A 219 4.44 14.94 -18.69
N LEU A 220 3.91 13.73 -18.88
CA LEU A 220 4.48 12.50 -18.32
C LEU A 220 4.71 11.39 -19.33
N LYS A 221 4.03 11.42 -20.49
CA LYS A 221 4.08 10.34 -21.49
C LYS A 221 5.50 9.92 -21.88
N ASP A 222 6.43 10.88 -21.95
CA ASP A 222 7.82 10.64 -22.36
C ASP A 222 8.70 10.10 -21.21
N TYR A 223 8.24 10.17 -19.96
CA TYR A 223 8.93 9.61 -18.79
C TYR A 223 8.47 8.19 -18.45
N TRP A 224 7.30 7.77 -18.95
CA TRP A 224 6.80 6.43 -18.70
C TRP A 224 7.63 5.38 -19.43
N PRO A 225 8.19 4.38 -18.74
CA PRO A 225 8.98 3.35 -19.40
C PRO A 225 8.07 2.46 -20.23
N GLU A 226 8.65 1.85 -21.26
CA GLU A 226 7.99 0.77 -21.99
C GLU A 226 7.57 -0.36 -21.05
N ARG A 227 6.43 -0.99 -21.37
CA ARG A 227 5.90 -2.08 -20.56
C ARG A 227 6.80 -3.31 -20.69
N LYS A 228 7.40 -3.69 -19.56
CA LYS A 228 8.17 -4.93 -19.43
C LYS A 228 7.34 -6.00 -18.75
N LYS A 229 7.39 -7.22 -19.29
CA LYS A 229 6.93 -8.42 -18.59
C LYS A 229 8.07 -8.93 -17.73
N TYR A 230 7.79 -9.15 -16.45
CA TYR A 230 8.75 -9.72 -15.51
C TYR A 230 8.35 -11.17 -15.26
N LYS A 231 9.32 -12.08 -15.29
CA LYS A 231 9.19 -13.45 -14.78
C LYS A 231 10.06 -13.55 -13.54
N VAL A 232 9.47 -13.95 -12.43
CA VAL A 232 10.14 -14.09 -11.13
C VAL A 232 10.29 -15.57 -10.85
N ASN A 233 11.50 -16.01 -10.52
CA ASN A 233 11.76 -17.36 -10.01
C ASN A 233 12.40 -17.18 -8.65
N VAL A 234 11.82 -17.79 -7.63
CA VAL A 234 12.25 -17.66 -6.25
C VAL A 234 12.38 -19.02 -5.60
N ASP A 235 13.25 -19.10 -4.62
CA ASP A 235 13.35 -20.19 -3.67
C ASP A 235 13.14 -19.66 -2.25
N ASN A 236 13.08 -20.60 -1.30
CA ASN A 236 13.03 -20.32 0.14
C ASN A 236 11.78 -19.54 0.61
N LEU A 237 10.68 -19.62 -0.13
CA LEU A 237 9.38 -19.08 0.26
C LEU A 237 8.38 -20.22 0.48
N PHE A 238 7.87 -20.34 1.71
CA PHE A 238 7.00 -21.44 2.11
C PHE A 238 5.68 -20.92 2.68
N GLY A 239 4.57 -21.42 2.18
CA GLY A 239 3.23 -21.08 2.61
C GLY A 239 2.46 -22.31 3.07
N PHE A 240 1.84 -22.21 4.23
CA PHE A 240 0.98 -23.26 4.76
C PHE A 240 -0.41 -22.70 5.03
N ASP A 241 -1.43 -23.50 4.74
CA ASP A 241 -2.79 -23.22 5.15
C ASP A 241 -3.58 -24.52 5.29
N ILE A 242 -4.52 -24.56 6.23
CA ILE A 242 -5.41 -25.71 6.44
C ILE A 242 -6.47 -25.81 5.33
N ASP A 243 -6.81 -24.70 4.69
CA ASP A 243 -7.80 -24.66 3.61
C ASP A 243 -7.14 -24.96 2.25
N LYS A 244 -7.42 -26.15 1.70
CA LYS A 244 -6.90 -26.55 0.39
C LYS A 244 -7.39 -25.66 -0.76
N GLU A 245 -8.60 -25.10 -0.68
CA GLU A 245 -9.15 -24.24 -1.72
C GLU A 245 -8.47 -22.87 -1.73
N VAL A 246 -8.10 -22.33 -0.56
CA VAL A 246 -7.35 -21.07 -0.50
C VAL A 246 -5.93 -21.21 -1.07
N LEU A 247 -5.31 -22.38 -0.91
CA LEU A 247 -4.01 -22.66 -1.52
C LEU A 247 -4.06 -22.75 -3.05
N LYS A 248 -5.14 -23.29 -3.64
CA LYS A 248 -5.35 -23.23 -5.10
C LYS A 248 -5.44 -21.78 -5.58
N VAL A 249 -6.12 -20.92 -4.81
CA VAL A 249 -6.18 -19.47 -5.09
C VAL A 249 -4.79 -18.83 -4.98
N ALA A 250 -3.96 -19.24 -4.01
CA ALA A 250 -2.59 -18.76 -3.86
C ALA A 250 -1.72 -19.09 -5.08
N GLN A 251 -1.80 -20.34 -5.56
CA GLN A 251 -1.09 -20.80 -6.76
C GLN A 251 -1.54 -20.06 -8.02
N GLU A 252 -2.85 -19.81 -8.18
CA GLU A 252 -3.34 -19.04 -9.34
C GLU A 252 -2.95 -17.56 -9.24
N ASN A 253 -2.94 -16.97 -8.03
CA ASN A 253 -2.43 -15.61 -7.82
C ASN A 253 -0.93 -15.52 -8.15
N GLU A 254 -0.12 -16.49 -7.75
CA GLU A 254 1.31 -16.60 -8.07
C GLU A 254 1.52 -16.64 -9.60
N LYS A 255 0.77 -17.52 -10.29
CA LYS A 255 0.81 -17.64 -11.76
C LYS A 255 0.44 -16.32 -12.44
N ARG A 256 -0.60 -15.63 -11.96
CA ARG A 256 -1.02 -14.31 -12.48
C ARG A 256 0.01 -13.23 -12.21
N ALA A 257 0.76 -13.33 -11.12
CA ALA A 257 1.92 -12.48 -10.82
C ALA A 257 3.17 -12.85 -11.64
N ASN A 258 3.10 -13.91 -12.47
CA ASN A 258 4.21 -14.49 -13.22
C ASN A 258 5.43 -14.85 -12.35
N ILE A 259 5.13 -15.39 -11.17
CA ILE A 259 6.09 -15.90 -10.19
C ILE A 259 6.11 -17.43 -10.28
N ASN A 260 7.26 -18.04 -10.03
CA ASN A 260 7.41 -19.48 -9.84
C ASN A 260 8.30 -19.76 -8.63
N GLY A 261 8.04 -20.86 -7.95
CA GLY A 261 8.92 -21.43 -6.91
C GLY A 261 8.50 -21.09 -5.48
N ILE A 262 7.32 -20.48 -5.26
CA ILE A 262 6.73 -20.47 -3.93
C ILE A 262 6.17 -21.87 -3.63
N ILE A 263 6.54 -22.44 -2.49
CA ILE A 263 6.09 -23.76 -2.07
C ILE A 263 4.85 -23.59 -1.18
N TYR A 264 3.72 -24.18 -1.60
CA TYR A 264 2.47 -24.19 -0.84
C TYR A 264 2.10 -25.60 -0.40
N GLU A 265 1.87 -25.80 0.90
CA GLU A 265 1.49 -27.10 1.46
C GLU A 265 0.23 -27.01 2.33
N ASN A 266 -0.65 -28.00 2.20
CA ASN A 266 -1.89 -28.07 2.98
C ASN A 266 -1.64 -28.74 4.33
N ILE A 267 -1.15 -27.96 5.28
CA ILE A 267 -0.80 -28.42 6.63
C ILE A 267 -1.40 -27.46 7.65
N ASP A 268 -2.05 -28.00 8.68
CA ASP A 268 -2.48 -27.24 9.86
C ASP A 268 -1.24 -26.78 10.64
N PHE A 269 -1.23 -25.51 11.05
CA PHE A 269 -0.22 -24.93 11.94
C PHE A 269 0.13 -25.83 13.12
N ASN A 270 -0.88 -26.44 13.75
CA ASN A 270 -0.68 -27.31 14.92
C ASN A 270 0.16 -28.57 14.63
N ASN A 271 0.28 -28.94 13.35
CA ASN A 271 0.98 -30.11 12.82
C ASN A 271 2.24 -29.76 12.01
N LEU A 272 2.63 -28.47 11.97
CA LEU A 272 3.87 -28.08 11.29
C LEU A 272 5.09 -28.72 11.94
N LYS A 273 6.02 -29.12 11.08
CA LYS A 273 7.34 -29.59 11.52
C LYS A 273 8.17 -28.41 12.02
N LYS A 274 9.25 -28.73 12.73
CA LYS A 274 10.23 -27.76 13.21
C LYS A 274 10.97 -27.10 12.02
N PHE A 275 11.11 -25.79 12.11
CA PHE A 275 11.94 -24.92 11.28
C PHE A 275 12.93 -24.17 12.17
N GLU A 276 14.11 -23.91 11.64
CA GLU A 276 15.19 -23.23 12.36
C GLU A 276 15.74 -22.06 11.53
N ASN A 277 16.20 -21.00 12.21
CA ASN A 277 16.91 -19.86 11.59
C ASN A 277 16.16 -19.22 10.41
N CYS A 278 14.82 -19.14 10.47
CA CYS A 278 13.99 -18.60 9.40
C CYS A 278 13.33 -17.27 9.77
N TRP A 279 12.70 -16.62 8.78
CA TRP A 279 11.80 -15.50 8.97
C TRP A 279 10.36 -16.00 8.89
N VAL A 280 9.53 -15.61 9.83
CA VAL A 280 8.10 -15.89 9.81
C VAL A 280 7.38 -14.57 9.67
N VAL A 281 6.60 -14.40 8.60
CA VAL A 281 5.80 -13.19 8.37
C VAL A 281 4.38 -13.64 8.05
N THR A 282 3.42 -13.34 8.94
CA THR A 282 2.10 -13.95 8.83
C THR A 282 0.96 -13.10 9.37
N ASN A 283 -0.24 -13.36 8.84
CA ASN A 283 -1.50 -12.79 9.27
C ASN A 283 -2.48 -13.93 9.56
N PRO A 284 -2.43 -14.51 10.78
CA PRO A 284 -3.33 -15.59 11.18
C PRO A 284 -4.81 -15.15 11.11
N PRO A 285 -5.75 -16.10 11.10
CA PRO A 285 -7.17 -15.77 11.15
C PRO A 285 -7.57 -15.14 12.50
N TYR A 286 -8.64 -14.33 12.49
CA TYR A 286 -9.19 -13.65 13.68
C TYR A 286 -10.71 -13.79 13.77
N GLY A 287 -11.27 -13.61 14.97
CA GLY A 287 -12.73 -13.55 15.20
C GLY A 287 -13.44 -14.85 14.83
N GLU A 288 -14.58 -14.78 14.12
CA GLU A 288 -15.35 -15.95 13.65
C GLU A 288 -14.56 -16.91 12.73
N ARG A 289 -13.35 -16.55 12.29
CA ARG A 289 -12.43 -17.43 11.55
C ARG A 289 -11.57 -18.31 12.45
N LEU A 290 -11.52 -18.02 13.75
CA LEU A 290 -10.93 -18.89 14.77
C LEU A 290 -11.90 -20.04 15.12
N LYS A 291 -12.44 -20.73 14.10
CA LYS A 291 -13.20 -21.97 14.35
C LYS A 291 -12.30 -23.15 14.72
N ASN A 292 -10.98 -22.97 14.60
CA ASN A 292 -9.96 -23.95 14.97
C ASN A 292 -9.16 -23.42 16.17
N ASP A 293 -8.91 -24.30 17.15
CA ASP A 293 -8.02 -24.06 18.30
C ASP A 293 -6.56 -23.97 17.81
N ILE A 294 -6.17 -22.82 17.24
CA ILE A 294 -4.77 -22.57 16.89
C ILE A 294 -3.97 -22.49 18.17
N ASN A 295 -3.08 -23.46 18.40
CA ASN A 295 -2.27 -23.50 19.59
C ASN A 295 -0.98 -22.69 19.41
N PHE A 296 -1.09 -21.36 19.55
CA PHE A 296 0.04 -20.45 19.48
C PHE A 296 1.13 -20.69 20.54
N SER A 297 0.91 -21.53 21.56
CA SER A 297 1.99 -21.90 22.49
C SER A 297 3.09 -22.69 21.79
N LYS A 298 2.77 -23.45 20.73
CA LYS A 298 3.73 -24.21 19.91
C LYS A 298 4.61 -23.34 19.02
N LEU A 299 4.34 -22.03 18.93
CA LEU A 299 5.01 -21.14 17.98
C LEU A 299 6.55 -21.22 18.10
N TRP A 300 7.08 -21.28 19.33
CA TRP A 300 8.51 -21.35 19.59
C TRP A 300 9.10 -22.74 19.43
N ASP A 301 8.30 -23.80 19.55
CA ASP A 301 8.72 -25.17 19.28
C ASP A 301 8.83 -25.42 17.77
N ILE A 302 7.92 -24.80 17.00
CA ILE A 302 7.89 -24.88 15.53
C ILE A 302 8.98 -24.01 14.93
N PHE A 303 9.18 -22.78 15.39
CA PHE A 303 10.12 -21.82 14.80
C PHE A 303 11.26 -21.48 15.75
N VAL A 304 12.24 -22.38 15.83
CA VAL A 304 13.41 -22.24 16.71
C VAL A 304 14.42 -21.26 16.12
N ASP A 305 15.04 -20.42 16.96
CA ASP A 305 16.03 -19.40 16.58
C ASP A 305 15.62 -18.52 15.40
N SER A 306 14.31 -18.32 15.25
CA SER A 306 13.70 -17.67 14.10
C SER A 306 13.18 -16.27 14.44
N LYS A 307 13.08 -15.41 13.43
CA LYS A 307 12.54 -14.05 13.57
C LYS A 307 11.08 -14.04 13.15
N ILE A 308 10.18 -13.70 14.06
CA ILE A 308 8.73 -13.82 13.87
C ILE A 308 8.07 -12.44 13.86
N TYR A 309 7.22 -12.23 12.85
CA TYR A 309 6.47 -11.02 12.57
C TYR A 309 5.02 -11.41 12.32
N ILE A 310 4.16 -11.17 13.30
CA ILE A 310 2.81 -11.72 13.31
C ILE A 310 1.79 -10.63 13.59
N LEU A 311 0.76 -10.57 12.76
CA LEU A 311 -0.39 -9.70 12.99
C LEU A 311 -1.34 -10.35 14.01
N SER A 312 -1.85 -9.58 14.95
CA SER A 312 -2.97 -10.00 15.81
C SER A 312 -3.76 -8.80 16.34
N PRO A 313 -5.11 -8.85 16.37
CA PRO A 313 -5.92 -7.87 17.06
C PRO A 313 -5.90 -8.04 18.58
N ASP A 314 -5.46 -9.19 19.09
CA ASP A 314 -5.43 -9.46 20.52
C ASP A 314 -4.28 -8.68 21.19
N SER A 315 -4.64 -7.80 22.13
CA SER A 315 -3.68 -7.07 22.96
C SER A 315 -2.90 -7.96 23.94
N ASN A 316 -3.38 -9.17 24.20
CA ASN A 316 -2.75 -10.15 25.08
C ASN A 316 -1.93 -11.21 24.34
N PHE A 317 -1.69 -11.03 23.03
CA PHE A 317 -0.99 -12.03 22.21
C PHE A 317 0.37 -12.47 22.79
N GLU A 318 1.13 -11.55 23.41
CA GLU A 318 2.41 -11.87 24.09
C GLU A 318 2.25 -12.87 25.25
N ARG A 319 1.09 -12.90 25.93
CA ARG A 319 0.78 -13.90 26.95
C ARG A 319 0.46 -15.26 26.31
N LEU A 320 -0.30 -15.26 25.20
CA LEU A 320 -0.62 -16.48 24.44
C LEU A 320 0.63 -17.18 23.93
N VAL A 321 1.61 -16.42 23.42
CA VAL A 321 2.90 -16.97 22.97
C VAL A 321 3.95 -17.01 24.07
N GLN A 322 3.65 -16.64 25.31
CA GLN A 322 4.59 -16.67 26.45
C GLN A 322 5.93 -15.93 26.19
N LYS A 323 5.93 -14.90 25.35
CA LYS A 323 7.14 -14.11 25.01
C LYS A 323 6.75 -12.67 24.72
N LYS A 324 7.57 -11.72 25.21
CA LYS A 324 7.40 -10.29 24.90
C LYS A 324 7.99 -9.97 23.52
N ALA A 325 7.25 -9.22 22.72
CA ALA A 325 7.73 -8.69 21.45
C ALA A 325 8.75 -7.58 21.73
N ARG A 326 9.82 -7.54 20.92
CA ARG A 326 10.82 -6.45 21.00
C ARG A 326 10.22 -5.13 20.54
N LYS A 327 9.30 -5.18 19.59
CA LYS A 327 8.58 -4.02 19.06
C LYS A 327 7.16 -4.39 18.67
N LYS A 328 6.25 -3.42 18.80
CA LYS A 328 4.86 -3.53 18.35
C LYS A 328 4.48 -2.30 17.54
N ILE A 329 3.74 -2.49 16.45
CA ILE A 329 3.21 -1.39 15.62
C ILE A 329 1.70 -1.57 15.50
N ARG A 330 0.92 -0.53 15.81
CA ARG A 330 -0.55 -0.58 15.73
C ARG A 330 -1.04 0.12 14.47
N PHE A 331 -1.93 -0.53 13.73
CA PHE A 331 -2.57 0.04 12.55
C PHE A 331 -3.93 -0.61 12.28
N GLN A 332 -4.65 -0.14 11.27
CA GLN A 332 -5.92 -0.74 10.86
C GLN A 332 -5.74 -1.64 9.64
N ASN A 333 -6.22 -2.89 9.75
CA ASN A 333 -6.40 -3.80 8.63
C ASN A 333 -7.89 -4.04 8.41
N SER A 334 -8.42 -3.60 7.27
CA SER A 334 -9.84 -3.77 6.90
C SER A 334 -10.82 -3.27 7.97
N GLY A 335 -10.49 -2.16 8.64
CA GLY A 335 -11.30 -1.55 9.70
C GLY A 335 -11.07 -2.10 11.10
N ILE A 336 -10.31 -3.20 11.23
CA ILE A 336 -9.97 -3.81 12.51
C ILE A 336 -8.61 -3.27 12.97
N TRP A 337 -8.52 -2.85 14.22
CA TRP A 337 -7.23 -2.51 14.84
C TRP A 337 -6.43 -3.78 15.08
N VAL A 338 -5.22 -3.82 14.53
CA VAL A 338 -4.28 -4.92 14.69
C VAL A 338 -2.93 -4.40 15.17
N TRP A 339 -2.18 -5.28 15.81
CA TRP A 339 -0.79 -5.09 16.14
C TRP A 339 0.07 -5.98 15.25
N LEU A 340 1.16 -5.44 14.72
CA LEU A 340 2.31 -6.21 14.27
C LEU A 340 3.23 -6.44 15.45
N TYR A 341 3.29 -7.67 15.94
CA TYR A 341 4.24 -8.12 16.96
C TYR A 341 5.53 -8.56 16.28
N MET A 342 6.67 -8.04 16.75
CA MET A 342 7.99 -8.27 16.16
C MET A 342 8.92 -8.94 17.19
N PHE A 343 9.30 -10.18 16.93
CA PHE A 343 10.22 -11.00 17.72
C PHE A 343 11.44 -11.32 16.86
N TYR A 344 12.48 -10.49 16.94
CA TYR A 344 13.74 -10.64 16.19
C TYR A 344 14.91 -10.44 17.12
#